data_AF-A0AAV0ZGA9-F1
#
_entry.id   AF-A0AAV0ZGA9-F1
#
_cell.length_a   1.000
_cell.length_b   1.000
_cell.length_c   1.000
_cell.angle_alpha   90.00
_cell.angle_beta   90.00
_cell.angle_gamma   90.00
#
_symmetry.space_group_name_H-M   'P 1'
#
loop_
_entity.id
_entity.type
_entity.pdbx_description
1 polymer ?
#
loop_
_entity_poly.entity_id
_entity_poly.type
_entity_poly.pdbx_seq_one_letter_code
_entity_poly.pdbx_strand_id
1 'polypeptide(L)'
;MMFTFTSPSAKMDNKFKNGRGPPNYRIHGQSCHCIGSMLPLPGQNPHFAQFYIFDTEHEIQNKVDGVRTKTGVDINIVKKLCSMLYEHNVHAKRFKMAMDILAEGNVSDLKLRLIYERYTDGRCDRWK
;
A
#
# COMPACT_ATOMS: atom_id res chain seq x y z
N MET A 1 -0.94 -3.53 7.53
CA MET A 1 -1.82 -2.35 7.73
C MET A 1 -2.94 -2.42 6.71
N MET A 2 -4.20 -2.16 7.10
CA MET A 2 -5.40 -2.45 6.29
C MET A 2 -5.77 -1.33 5.29
N PHE A 3 -5.57 -0.06 5.66
CA PHE A 3 -5.98 1.10 4.85
C PHE A 3 -4.81 1.85 4.20
N THR A 4 -3.63 1.24 4.17
CA THR A 4 -2.41 1.86 3.62
C THR A 4 -2.22 1.54 2.15
N PHE A 5 -1.81 2.52 1.35
CA PHE A 5 -1.53 2.33 -0.08
C PHE A 5 -0.10 1.86 -0.35
N THR A 6 0.84 2.21 0.53
CA THR A 6 2.26 1.93 0.35
C THR A 6 2.82 1.14 1.53
N SER A 7 3.84 0.35 1.26
CA SER A 7 4.65 -0.25 2.29
C SER A 7 5.78 0.70 2.69
N PRO A 8 6.20 0.70 3.98
CA PRO A 8 7.44 1.33 4.35
C PRO A 8 8.59 0.51 3.76
N SER A 9 9.49 1.17 3.04
CA SER A 9 10.76 0.60 2.63
C SER A 9 11.87 1.28 3.41
N ALA A 10 12.59 0.45 4.17
CA ALA A 10 13.70 0.86 5.00
C ALA A 10 14.74 -0.25 5.03
N LYS A 11 16.00 0.11 4.77
CA LYS A 11 17.11 -0.81 4.93
C LYS A 11 17.45 -0.91 6.42
N MET A 12 17.03 -2.00 7.05
CA MET A 12 17.32 -2.24 8.47
C MET A 12 18.77 -2.71 8.64
N ASP A 13 19.51 -2.05 9.53
CA ASP A 13 20.81 -2.56 9.99
C ASP A 13 20.61 -3.47 11.20
N ASN A 14 20.73 -4.78 10.97
CA ASN A 14 20.60 -5.77 12.03
C ASN A 14 21.92 -6.00 12.81
N LYS A 15 23.02 -5.31 12.47
CA LYS A 15 24.34 -5.56 13.11
C LYS A 15 24.41 -5.22 14.60
N PHE A 16 23.47 -4.42 15.11
CA PHE A 16 23.47 -3.92 16.50
C PHE A 16 22.54 -4.68 17.47
N LYS A 17 22.04 -5.87 17.09
CA LYS A 17 21.03 -6.59 17.88
C LYS A 17 21.54 -7.34 19.13
N ASN A 18 22.84 -7.33 19.43
CA ASN A 18 23.43 -8.16 20.49
C ASN A 18 23.76 -7.40 21.81
N GLY A 19 23.12 -6.26 22.07
CA GLY A 19 23.29 -5.52 23.33
C GLY A 19 22.32 -5.99 24.42
N ARG A 20 22.70 -5.83 25.70
CA ARG A 20 21.82 -6.05 26.88
C ARG A 20 20.83 -4.90 27.15
N GLY A 21 20.84 -3.87 26.30
CA GLY A 21 19.95 -2.71 26.41
C GLY A 21 18.64 -2.88 25.63
N PRO A 22 17.73 -1.90 25.71
CA PRO A 22 16.50 -1.88 24.92
C PRO A 22 16.79 -2.08 23.41
N PRO A 23 15.86 -2.70 22.65
CA PRO A 23 16.07 -2.93 21.21
C PRO A 23 16.29 -1.63 20.45
N ASN A 24 17.42 -1.53 19.73
CA ASN A 24 17.74 -0.38 18.88
C ASN A 24 17.38 -0.71 17.42
N TYR A 25 16.64 0.16 16.74
CA TYR A 25 16.43 0.08 15.29
C TYR A 25 17.22 1.19 14.60
N ARG A 26 18.17 0.83 13.74
CA ARG A 26 18.93 1.79 12.92
C ARG A 26 18.51 1.67 11.47
N ILE A 27 17.98 2.75 10.92
CA ILE A 27 17.62 2.89 9.51
C ILE A 27 18.75 3.64 8.82
N HIS A 28 19.33 3.05 7.77
CA HIS A 28 20.33 3.73 6.95
C HIS A 28 19.67 4.30 5.69
N GLY A 29 20.05 5.54 5.33
CA GLY A 29 19.54 6.22 4.14
C GLY A 29 18.16 6.84 4.34
N GLN A 30 17.51 7.21 3.23
CA GLN A 30 16.17 7.76 3.24
C GLN A 30 15.15 6.62 3.27
N SER A 31 14.17 6.67 4.20
CA SER A 31 13.01 5.78 4.10
C SER A 31 12.18 6.21 2.90
N CYS A 32 11.90 5.27 2.01
CA CYS A 32 11.02 5.49 0.88
C CYS A 32 9.71 4.72 1.08
N HIS A 33 8.63 5.22 0.50
CA HIS A 33 7.38 4.48 0.40
C HIS A 33 7.43 3.64 -0.86
N CYS A 34 7.29 2.32 -0.71
CA CYS A 34 7.22 1.41 -1.85
C CYS A 34 5.76 1.14 -2.21
N ILE A 35 5.46 1.29 -3.49
CA ILE A 35 4.22 0.78 -4.08
C ILE A 35 4.58 -0.45 -4.91
N GLY A 36 3.98 -1.58 -4.58
CA GLY A 36 4.23 -2.85 -5.26
C GLY A 36 3.48 -2.96 -6.59
N SER A 37 3.39 -4.18 -7.12
CA SER A 37 2.51 -4.49 -8.25
C SER A 37 1.06 -4.12 -7.95
N MET A 38 0.30 -3.70 -8.97
CA MET A 38 -1.12 -3.37 -8.79
C MET A 38 -1.97 -4.59 -8.45
N LEU A 39 -1.64 -5.75 -9.01
CA LEU A 39 -2.26 -7.03 -8.66
C LEU A 39 -1.32 -7.85 -7.79
N PRO A 40 -1.85 -8.64 -6.83
CA PRO A 40 -1.06 -9.62 -6.12
C PRO A 40 -0.53 -10.68 -7.08
N LEU A 41 0.58 -11.29 -6.70
CA LEU A 41 1.13 -12.43 -7.43
C LEU A 41 0.17 -13.63 -7.30
N PRO A 42 0.15 -14.55 -8.28
CA PRO A 42 -0.67 -15.75 -8.20
C PRO A 42 -0.48 -16.50 -6.88
N GLY A 43 -1.57 -16.76 -6.16
CA GLY A 43 -1.56 -17.48 -4.88
C GLY A 43 -1.14 -16.64 -3.67
N GLN A 44 -0.89 -15.34 -3.81
CA GLN A 44 -0.63 -14.45 -2.68
C GLN A 44 -1.86 -13.62 -2.30
N ASN A 45 -1.99 -13.34 -1.00
CA ASN A 45 -3.02 -12.44 -0.51
C ASN A 45 -2.70 -10.98 -0.94
N PRO A 46 -3.73 -10.15 -1.19
CA PRO A 46 -3.53 -8.76 -1.50
C PRO A 46 -2.91 -8.01 -0.32
N HIS A 47 -2.04 -7.05 -0.63
CA HIS A 47 -1.38 -6.18 0.34
C HIS A 47 -1.43 -4.71 -0.07
N PHE A 48 -1.54 -3.83 0.93
CA PHE A 48 -1.50 -2.37 0.75
C PHE A 48 -2.52 -1.86 -0.28
N ALA A 49 -2.08 -1.18 -1.35
CA ALA A 49 -2.95 -0.68 -2.41
C ALA A 49 -3.73 -1.79 -3.15
N GLN A 50 -3.24 -3.03 -3.15
CA GLN A 50 -3.89 -4.15 -3.86
C GLN A 50 -5.27 -4.48 -3.29
N PHE A 51 -5.53 -4.14 -2.02
CA PHE A 51 -6.87 -4.29 -1.43
C PHE A 51 -7.95 -3.50 -2.16
N TYR A 52 -7.58 -2.45 -2.91
CA TYR A 52 -8.52 -1.61 -3.66
C TYR A 52 -8.67 -2.04 -5.13
N ILE A 53 -7.94 -3.07 -5.59
CA ILE A 53 -7.87 -3.45 -7.02
C ILE A 53 -8.18 -4.93 -7.25
N PHE A 54 -7.70 -5.84 -6.39
CA PHE A 54 -7.65 -7.27 -6.69
C PHE A 54 -9.02 -7.97 -6.76
N ASP A 55 -9.91 -7.67 -5.81
CA ASP A 55 -11.24 -8.29 -5.73
C ASP A 55 -12.14 -7.39 -4.88
N THR A 56 -13.03 -6.64 -5.53
CA THR A 56 -13.95 -5.71 -4.87
C THR A 56 -15.16 -6.39 -4.26
N GLU A 57 -15.59 -7.54 -4.78
CA GLU A 57 -16.72 -8.27 -4.20
C GLU A 57 -16.35 -8.77 -2.80
N HIS A 58 -15.10 -9.19 -2.63
CA HIS A 58 -14.57 -9.65 -1.36
C HIS A 58 -13.59 -8.66 -0.71
N GLU A 59 -13.54 -7.39 -1.12
CA GLU A 59 -12.55 -6.41 -0.61
C GLU A 59 -12.55 -6.35 0.92
N ILE A 60 -13.75 -6.25 1.51
CA ILE A 60 -13.91 -6.13 2.95
C ILE A 60 -13.41 -7.39 3.65
N GLN A 61 -13.74 -8.57 3.10
CA GLN A 61 -13.31 -9.84 3.66
C GLN A 61 -11.80 -10.02 3.53
N ASN A 62 -11.23 -9.73 2.35
CA ASN A 62 -9.81 -9.75 2.08
C ASN A 62 -9.03 -8.82 3.01
N LYS A 63 -9.55 -7.62 3.27
CA LYS A 63 -8.97 -6.66 4.23
C LYS A 63 -8.96 -7.21 5.65
N VAL A 64 -10.07 -7.79 6.11
CA VAL A 64 -10.18 -8.40 7.45
C VAL A 64 -9.23 -9.59 7.58
N ASP A 65 -9.17 -10.46 6.58
CA ASP A 65 -8.28 -11.62 6.56
C ASP A 65 -6.79 -11.26 6.44
N GLY A 66 -6.48 -10.11 5.83
CA GLY A 66 -5.14 -9.57 5.74
C GLY A 66 -4.58 -9.02 7.06
N VAL A 67 -5.41 -8.91 8.11
CA VAL A 67 -4.97 -8.48 9.45
C VAL A 67 -4.46 -9.68 10.24
N ARG A 68 -3.22 -9.58 10.77
CA ARG A 68 -2.59 -10.66 11.56
C ARG A 68 -3.40 -11.04 12.81
N THR A 69 -4.10 -10.09 13.41
CA THR A 69 -4.98 -10.27 14.57
C THR A 69 -6.44 -10.24 14.11
N LYS A 70 -7.04 -11.42 13.92
CA LYS A 70 -8.43 -11.55 13.49
C LYS A 70 -9.45 -11.21 14.58
N THR A 71 -9.05 -11.24 15.86
CA THR A 71 -9.95 -11.00 16.99
C THR A 71 -10.24 -9.52 17.16
N GLY A 72 -11.52 -9.13 17.06
CA GLY A 72 -12.00 -7.79 17.38
C GLY A 72 -12.10 -6.81 16.20
N VAL A 73 -11.96 -7.27 14.96
CA VAL A 73 -12.18 -6.42 13.78
C VAL A 73 -13.69 -6.37 13.48
N ASP A 74 -14.31 -5.20 13.68
CA ASP A 74 -15.70 -4.97 13.32
C ASP A 74 -15.83 -4.66 11.81
N ILE A 75 -16.46 -5.58 11.10
CA ILE A 75 -16.72 -5.50 9.65
C ILE A 75 -17.48 -4.21 9.28
N ASN A 76 -18.39 -3.74 10.13
CA ASN A 76 -19.17 -2.53 9.85
C ASN A 76 -18.29 -1.27 9.92
N ILE A 77 -17.33 -1.23 10.84
CA ILE A 77 -16.33 -0.15 10.90
C ILE A 77 -15.47 -0.18 9.65
N VAL A 78 -15.01 -1.36 9.22
CA VAL A 78 -14.21 -1.51 7.99
C VAL A 78 -14.97 -1.00 6.77
N LYS A 79 -16.25 -1.37 6.62
CA LYS A 79 -17.11 -0.89 5.53
C LYS A 79 -17.25 0.64 5.53
N LYS A 80 -17.52 1.24 6.68
CA LYS A 80 -17.65 2.71 6.81
C LYS A 80 -16.35 3.43 6.43
N LEU A 81 -15.21 2.92 6.90
CA LEU A 81 -13.89 3.48 6.56
C LEU A 81 -13.56 3.34 5.08
N CYS A 82 -13.88 2.20 4.45
CA CYS A 82 -13.74 2.04 3.00
C CYS A 82 -14.60 3.06 2.24
N SER A 83 -15.88 3.21 2.63
CA SER A 83 -16.78 4.20 2.00
C SER A 83 -16.22 5.62 2.11
N MET A 84 -15.80 6.03 3.31
CA MET A 84 -15.19 7.35 3.55
C MET A 84 -13.93 7.56 2.68
N LEU A 85 -13.08 6.54 2.55
CA LEU A 85 -11.89 6.62 1.71
C LEU A 85 -12.26 6.74 0.23
N TYR A 86 -13.24 5.99 -0.26
CA TYR A 86 -13.69 6.12 -1.64
C TYR A 86 -14.35 7.47 -1.91
N GLU A 87 -14.99 8.07 -0.92
CA GLU A 87 -15.63 9.38 -1.05
C GLU A 87 -14.63 10.54 -1.04
N HIS A 88 -13.61 10.48 -0.18
CA HIS A 88 -12.74 11.64 0.07
C HIS A 88 -11.30 11.46 -0.41
N ASN A 89 -10.78 10.24 -0.49
CA ASN A 89 -9.38 9.99 -0.85
C ASN A 89 -9.23 9.87 -2.38
N VAL A 90 -8.57 10.86 -2.98
CA VAL A 90 -8.30 10.88 -4.43
C VAL A 90 -7.53 9.66 -4.92
N HIS A 91 -6.63 9.10 -4.11
CA HIS A 91 -5.89 7.90 -4.50
C HIS A 91 -6.78 6.67 -4.49
N ALA A 92 -7.61 6.48 -3.45
CA ALA A 92 -8.59 5.39 -3.41
C ALA A 92 -9.49 5.38 -4.65
N LYS A 93 -9.96 6.56 -5.06
CA LYS A 93 -10.75 6.74 -6.29
C LYS A 93 -9.98 6.32 -7.54
N ARG A 94 -8.70 6.70 -7.66
CA ARG A 94 -7.87 6.34 -8.83
C ARG A 94 -7.58 4.85 -8.89
N PHE A 95 -7.34 4.19 -7.75
CA PHE A 95 -7.18 2.74 -7.71
C PHE A 95 -8.48 2.00 -8.07
N LYS A 96 -9.63 2.49 -7.60
CA LYS A 96 -10.94 1.94 -8.00
C LYS A 96 -11.20 2.08 -9.50
N MET A 97 -10.94 3.27 -10.06
CA MET A 97 -11.06 3.49 -11.51
C MET A 97 -10.12 2.58 -12.32
N ALA A 98 -8.88 2.37 -11.84
CA ALA A 98 -7.95 1.45 -12.47
C ALA A 98 -8.47 0.01 -12.48
N MET A 99 -9.20 -0.41 -11.43
CA MET A 99 -9.89 -1.69 -11.39
C MET A 99 -11.00 -1.76 -12.45
N ASP A 100 -11.89 -0.77 -12.51
CA ASP A 100 -13.00 -0.76 -13.47
C ASP A 100 -12.48 -0.97 -14.91
N ILE A 101 -11.36 -0.32 -15.26
CA ILE A 101 -10.67 -0.48 -16.54
C ILE A 101 -10.11 -1.90 -16.74
N LEU A 102 -9.56 -2.53 -15.70
CA LEU A 102 -9.06 -3.91 -15.76
C LEU A 102 -10.20 -4.92 -15.90
N ALA A 103 -11.33 -4.70 -15.24
CA ALA A 103 -12.50 -5.58 -15.28
C ALA A 103 -13.18 -5.59 -16.66
N GLU A 104 -13.12 -4.48 -17.39
CA GLU A 104 -13.58 -4.40 -18.78
C GLU A 104 -12.77 -5.26 -19.75
N GLY A 105 -11.58 -5.75 -19.36
CA GLY A 105 -10.76 -6.69 -20.14
C GLY A 105 -10.13 -6.12 -21.41
N ASN A 106 -10.29 -4.81 -21.66
CA ASN A 106 -9.83 -4.14 -22.88
C ASN A 106 -8.37 -3.66 -22.82
N VAL A 107 -7.69 -3.83 -21.69
CA VAL A 107 -6.33 -3.30 -21.47
C VAL A 107 -5.40 -4.42 -21.01
N SER A 108 -4.34 -4.67 -21.79
CA SER A 108 -3.31 -5.67 -21.49
C SER A 108 -2.20 -5.16 -20.57
N ASP A 109 -1.95 -3.85 -20.53
CA ASP A 109 -0.95 -3.22 -19.66
C ASP A 109 -1.49 -1.89 -19.10
N LEU A 110 -1.66 -1.84 -17.78
CA LEU A 110 -2.13 -0.66 -17.06
C LEU A 110 -1.07 -0.18 -16.08
N LYS A 111 -0.73 1.10 -16.16
CA LYS A 111 0.27 1.72 -15.27
C LYS A 111 -0.30 2.95 -14.56
N LEU A 112 -0.37 2.89 -13.24
CA LEU A 112 -0.74 4.01 -12.38
C LEU A 112 0.53 4.73 -11.93
N ARG A 113 0.69 5.99 -12.35
CA ARG A 113 1.85 6.82 -12.02
C ARG A 113 1.43 7.98 -11.13
N LEU A 114 2.06 8.09 -9.96
CA LEU A 114 2.02 9.32 -9.17
C LEU A 114 2.98 10.31 -9.80
N ILE A 115 2.44 11.35 -10.43
CA ILE A 115 3.24 12.45 -10.97
C ILE A 115 3.33 13.50 -9.87
N TYR A 116 4.56 13.90 -9.53
CA TYR A 116 4.82 14.96 -8.58
C TYR A 116 5.86 15.90 -9.17
N GLU A 117 5.51 17.18 -9.30
CA GLU A 117 6.43 18.22 -9.73
C GLU A 117 7.14 18.80 -8.50
N ARG A 118 8.46 18.60 -8.44
CA ARG A 118 9.30 19.17 -7.38
C ARG A 118 9.77 20.56 -7.79
N TYR A 119 9.00 21.58 -7.45
CA TYR A 119 9.39 22.97 -7.70
C TYR A 119 10.33 23.57 -6.64
N THR A 120 10.51 22.92 -5.48
CA THR A 120 11.14 23.56 -4.30
C THR A 120 12.21 22.76 -3.57
N ASP A 121 12.71 21.63 -4.09
CA ASP A 121 13.77 20.86 -3.43
C ASP A 121 15.06 20.79 -4.27
N GLY A 122 16.08 21.54 -3.84
CA GLY A 122 17.41 21.61 -4.49
C GLY A 122 18.34 20.41 -4.24
N ARG A 123 17.84 19.30 -3.71
CA ARG A 123 18.67 18.11 -3.40
C ARG A 123 18.64 16.99 -4.43
N CYS A 124 17.96 17.18 -5.56
CA CYS A 124 17.83 16.13 -6.58
C CYS A 124 18.68 16.33 -7.83
N ASP A 125 19.94 16.73 -7.67
CA ASP A 125 20.98 16.56 -8.70
C ASP A 125 22.09 15.64 -8.17
N ARG A 126 21.81 14.33 -8.17
CA ARG A 126 22.83 13.30 -8.31
C ARG A 126 22.12 12.01 -8.73
N TRP A 127 22.76 11.26 -9.62
CA TRP A 127 22.25 10.11 -10.37
C TRP A 127 21.51 10.47 -11.66
N LYS A 128 22.24 11.09 -12.59
CA LYS A 128 22.23 10.65 -14.00
C LYS A 128 23.07 9.38 -14.11
#